data_AF-A0A662W7T6-F1
#
_entry.id   AF-A0A662W7T6-F1
#
_cell.length_a   1.000
_cell.length_b   1.000
_cell.length_c   1.000
_cell.angle_alpha   90.00
_cell.angle_beta   90.00
_cell.angle_gamma   90.00
#
_symmetry.space_group_name_H-M   'P 1'
#
loop_
_entity.id
_entity.type
_entity.pdbx_description
1 polymer ?
#
loop_
_entity_poly.entity_id
_entity_poly.type
_entity_poly.pdbx_seq_one_letter_code
_entity_poly.pdbx_strand_id
1 'polypeptide(L)'
;MGKAPYVREYKQSKARGKDYTVRCSGCGRIIPRFKAFTSYRGFKLDYEIVRMVGRKNVHVSSIKAYYCPKCARNLGIVQPGKLGRRI
;
A
#
# COMPACT_ATOMS: atom_id res chain seq x y z
N MET A 1 -14.49 -0.27 -25.51
CA MET A 1 -13.56 0.49 -24.62
C MET A 1 -13.66 -0.07 -23.21
N GLY A 2 -12.64 -0.81 -22.74
CA GLY A 2 -12.63 -1.42 -21.41
C GLY A 2 -12.61 -0.36 -20.30
N LYS A 3 -13.57 -0.42 -19.38
CA LYS A 3 -13.65 0.46 -18.21
C LYS A 3 -12.39 0.28 -17.36
N ALA A 4 -11.79 1.40 -16.94
CA ALA A 4 -10.59 1.38 -16.12
C ALA A 4 -10.82 0.54 -14.85
N PRO A 5 -9.97 -0.46 -14.57
CA PRO A 5 -10.26 -1.52 -13.59
C PRO A 5 -9.78 -1.17 -12.18
N TYR A 6 -10.12 0.03 -11.77
CA TYR A 6 -10.03 0.49 -10.40
C TYR A 6 -11.18 1.46 -10.20
N VAL A 7 -11.84 1.41 -9.05
CA VAL A 7 -12.69 2.54 -8.69
C VAL A 7 -11.72 3.72 -8.54
N ARG A 8 -11.74 4.66 -9.49
CA ARG A 8 -11.21 6.02 -9.34
C ARG A 8 -11.98 6.77 -8.25
N GLU A 9 -12.34 6.12 -7.16
CA GLU A 9 -12.71 6.82 -5.95
C GLU A 9 -11.39 7.22 -5.31
N TYR A 10 -10.73 8.17 -5.97
CA TYR A 10 -10.03 9.24 -5.30
C TYR A 10 -11.08 10.01 -4.47
N LYS A 11 -11.73 9.32 -3.51
CA LYS A 11 -12.72 9.88 -2.60
C LYS A 11 -11.92 10.67 -1.59
N GLN A 12 -11.58 11.89 -2.00
CA GLN A 12 -11.31 12.94 -1.07
C GLN A 12 -12.51 13.03 -0.13
N SER A 13 -12.25 13.14 1.17
CA SER A 13 -13.33 13.33 2.12
C SER A 13 -14.09 14.61 1.74
N LYS A 14 -15.42 14.52 1.58
CA LYS A 14 -16.27 15.66 1.19
C LYS A 14 -16.20 16.84 2.19
N ALA A 15 -15.70 16.57 3.40
CA ALA A 15 -15.59 17.54 4.49
C ALA A 15 -14.35 18.44 4.41
N ARG A 16 -13.32 18.12 3.61
CA ARG A 16 -12.06 18.88 3.58
C ARG A 16 -11.67 19.31 2.17
N GLY A 17 -11.52 20.62 1.98
CA GLY A 17 -11.04 21.20 0.70
C GLY A 17 -9.59 20.82 0.35
N LYS A 18 -8.74 20.61 1.36
CA LYS A 18 -7.35 20.15 1.20
C LYS A 18 -7.09 18.92 2.08
N ASP A 19 -6.65 17.83 1.45
CA ASP A 19 -6.24 16.61 2.16
C ASP A 19 -4.77 16.68 2.60
N TYR A 20 -4.39 15.86 3.57
CA TYR A 20 -3.00 15.72 3.99
C TYR A 20 -2.13 15.23 2.84
N THR A 21 -0.86 15.63 2.83
CA THR A 21 0.11 15.12 1.87
C THR A 21 1.02 14.09 2.52
N VAL A 22 1.41 13.06 1.75
CA VAL A 22 2.32 12.00 2.16
C VAL A 22 3.46 11.88 1.16
N ARG A 23 4.63 11.49 1.64
CA ARG A 23 5.80 11.24 0.80
C ARG A 23 5.77 9.80 0.27
N CYS A 24 5.95 9.63 -1.04
CA CYS A 24 6.04 8.32 -1.66
C CYS A 24 7.33 7.61 -1.24
N SER A 25 7.23 6.40 -0.68
CA SER A 25 8.38 5.58 -0.29
C SER A 25 9.17 5.01 -1.48
N GLY A 26 8.63 5.08 -2.70
CA GLY A 26 9.32 4.63 -3.92
C GLY A 26 10.10 5.74 -4.62
N CYS A 27 9.46 6.88 -4.90
CA CYS A 27 10.05 7.97 -5.69
C CYS A 27 10.22 9.29 -4.93
N GLY A 28 9.85 9.36 -3.65
CA GLY A 28 10.01 10.54 -2.81
C GLY A 28 9.06 11.70 -3.09
N ARG A 29 8.17 11.62 -4.10
CA ARG A 29 7.21 12.69 -4.42
C ARG A 29 6.17 12.89 -3.32
N ILE A 30 5.75 14.15 -3.15
CA ILE A 30 4.68 14.54 -2.23
C ILE A 30 3.34 14.39 -2.96
N ILE A 31 2.45 13.57 -2.42
CA ILE A 31 1.15 13.26 -3.03
C ILE A 31 0.06 13.39 -1.96
N PRO A 32 -1.14 13.87 -2.29
CA PRO A 32 -2.28 13.83 -1.37
C PRO A 32 -2.59 12.41 -0.91
N ARG A 33 -2.90 12.24 0.37
CA ARG A 33 -3.08 10.94 1.02
C ARG A 33 -4.18 10.12 0.35
N PHE A 34 -5.30 10.72 -0.05
CA PHE A 34 -6.36 10.03 -0.79
C PHE A 34 -5.93 9.45 -2.15
N LYS A 35 -4.83 9.94 -2.75
CA LYS A 35 -4.27 9.44 -4.01
C LYS A 35 -3.16 8.41 -3.80
N ALA A 36 -2.73 8.18 -2.57
CA ALA A 36 -1.64 7.27 -2.25
C ALA A 36 -2.15 5.86 -1.95
N PHE A 37 -1.42 4.85 -2.43
CA PHE A 37 -1.66 3.45 -2.09
C PHE A 37 -0.85 3.06 -0.87
N THR A 38 -1.51 2.45 0.11
CA THR A 38 -0.84 1.95 1.32
C THR A 38 -0.39 0.51 1.10
N SER A 39 0.88 0.22 1.37
CA SER A 39 1.35 -1.15 1.58
C SER A 39 2.07 -1.23 2.92
N TYR A 40 2.19 -2.44 3.44
CA TYR A 40 2.99 -2.70 4.63
C TYR A 40 4.29 -3.36 4.17
N ARG A 41 5.41 -2.81 4.59
CA ARG A 41 6.74 -3.41 4.39
C ARG A 41 7.24 -3.89 5.75
N GLY A 42 7.60 -5.16 5.83
CA GLY A 42 8.21 -5.73 7.02
C GLY A 42 9.22 -6.78 6.61
N PHE A 43 10.02 -7.23 7.58
CA PHE A 43 10.92 -8.35 7.35
C PHE A 43 10.11 -9.64 7.27
N LYS A 44 10.31 -10.42 6.21
CA LYS A 44 9.81 -11.79 6.18
C LYS A 44 10.90 -12.65 6.81
N LEU A 45 10.60 -13.23 7.97
CA LEU A 45 11.51 -14.17 8.61
C LEU A 45 11.42 -15.52 7.93
N ASP A 46 12.56 -16.21 7.91
CA ASP A 46 12.62 -17.57 7.41
C ASP A 46 11.83 -18.52 8.31
N TYR A 47 11.26 -19.55 7.70
CA TYR A 47 10.43 -20.53 8.41
C TYR A 47 11.22 -21.28 9.48
N GLU A 48 12.49 -21.58 9.23
CA GLU A 48 13.35 -22.28 10.19
C GLU A 48 13.60 -21.46 11.46
N ILE A 49 13.82 -20.16 11.32
CA ILE A 49 14.00 -19.23 12.45
C ILE A 49 12.72 -19.18 13.28
N VAL A 50 11.57 -19.07 12.61
CA VAL A 50 10.26 -19.05 13.28
C VAL A 50 9.98 -20.37 14.01
N ARG A 51 10.43 -21.51 13.46
CA ARG A 51 10.30 -22.83 14.07
C ARG A 51 11.19 -23.00 15.30
N MET A 52 12.44 -22.52 15.28
CA MET A 52 13.39 -22.64 16.40
C MET A 52 13.03 -21.72 17.58
N VAL A 53 12.71 -20.45 17.31
CA VAL A 53 12.46 -19.45 18.36
C VAL A 53 11.00 -19.51 18.86
N GLY A 54 10.10 -20.02 18.04
CA GLY A 54 8.67 -20.09 18.31
C GLY A 54 7.95 -18.78 18.00
N ARG A 55 6.81 -18.84 17.32
CA ARG A 55 6.03 -17.67 16.85
C ARG A 55 5.72 -16.63 17.93
N LYS A 56 5.56 -17.04 19.18
CA LYS A 56 5.22 -16.16 20.31
C LYS A 56 6.37 -15.23 20.73
N ASN A 57 7.60 -15.62 20.42
CA ASN A 57 8.81 -14.91 20.82
C ASN A 57 9.38 -14.03 19.68
N VAL A 58 8.67 -13.95 18.55
CA VAL A 58 9.14 -13.30 17.33
C VAL A 58 8.31 -12.04 17.09
N HIS A 59 8.93 -10.88 17.32
CA HIS A 59 8.34 -9.58 17.05
C HIS A 59 8.95 -8.97 15.79
N VAL A 60 8.14 -8.86 14.73
CA VAL A 60 8.57 -8.28 13.46
C VAL A 60 7.98 -6.88 13.30
N SER A 61 8.84 -5.90 13.00
CA SER A 61 8.37 -4.55 12.67
C SER A 61 7.72 -4.53 11.28
N SER A 62 6.48 -4.06 11.22
CA SER A 62 5.79 -3.73 9.98
C SER A 62 5.69 -2.21 9.84
N ILE A 63 6.29 -1.66 8.80
CA ILE A 63 6.32 -0.24 8.50
C ILE A 63 5.26 0.05 7.43
N LYS A 64 4.36 0.98 7.74
CA LYS A 64 3.38 1.47 6.78
C LYS A 64 4.07 2.37 5.75
N ALA A 65 3.94 2.02 4.47
CA ALA A 65 4.53 2.75 3.36
C ALA A 65 3.46 3.26 2.39
N TYR A 66 3.71 4.44 1.82
CA TYR A 66 2.80 5.11 0.88
C TYR A 66 3.41 5.14 -0.52
N TYR A 67 2.61 4.82 -1.55
CA TYR A 67 3.06 4.80 -2.94
C TYR A 67 2.22 5.69 -3.83
N CYS A 68 2.90 6.37 -4.75
CA CYS A 68 2.26 7.07 -5.84
C CYS A 68 1.67 6.08 -6.85
N PRO A 69 0.66 6.48 -7.65
CA PRO A 69 0.06 5.61 -8.66
C PRO A 69 1.05 5.06 -9.70
N LYS A 70 2.16 5.75 -9.96
CA LYS A 70 3.23 5.25 -10.85
C LYS A 70 4.02 4.12 -10.16
N CYS A 71 4.50 4.35 -8.94
CA CYS A 71 5.29 3.37 -8.18
C CYS A 71 4.46 2.15 -7.80
N ALA A 72 3.19 2.35 -7.42
CA ALA A 72 2.29 1.26 -7.07
C ALA A 72 2.07 0.30 -8.25
N ARG A 73 1.97 0.82 -9.48
CA ARG A 73 1.89 0.00 -10.70
C ARG A 73 3.21 -0.67 -11.03
N ASN A 74 4.32 0.07 -10.98
CA ASN A 74 5.65 -0.45 -11.31
C ASN A 74 6.08 -1.58 -10.36
N LEU A 75 5.76 -1.46 -9.08
CA LEU A 75 6.07 -2.45 -8.04
C LEU A 75 5.05 -3.58 -7.97
N GLY A 76 4.03 -3.60 -8.83
CA GLY A 76 2.97 -4.62 -8.81
C GLY A 76 2.07 -4.60 -7.57
N ILE A 77 2.16 -3.57 -6.72
CA ILE A 77 1.29 -3.38 -5.54
C ILE A 77 -0.17 -3.24 -5.99
N VAL A 78 -0.39 -2.64 -7.16
CA VAL A 78 -1.70 -2.49 -7.78
C VAL A 78 -1.63 -2.98 -9.22
N GLN A 79 -2.50 -3.93 -9.57
CA GLN A 79 -2.67 -4.38 -10.96
C GLN A 79 -3.88 -3.69 -11.60
N PRO A 80 -3.76 -3.17 -12.83
CA PRO A 80 -4.94 -2.77 -13.60
C PRO A 80 -5.69 -4.04 -14.01
N GLY A 81 -6.86 -4.33 -13.43
CA GLY A 81 -7.74 -5.39 -13.98
C GLY A 81 -8.44 -6.26 -12.95
N LYS A 82 -7.77 -6.53 -11.83
CA LYS A 82 -8.17 -7.59 -10.91
C LYS A 82 -8.77 -7.01 -9.64
N LEU A 83 -10.11 -6.99 -9.59
CA LEU A 83 -10.86 -6.84 -8.36
C LEU A 83 -10.73 -8.15 -7.57
N GLY A 84 -9.86 -8.18 -6.56
CA GLY A 84 -10.10 -9.08 -5.45
C GLY A 84 -11.37 -8.61 -4.75
N ARG A 85 -12.38 -9.48 -4.64
CA ARG A 85 -13.52 -9.26 -3.74
C ARG A 85 -12.97 -8.79 -2.40
N ARG A 86 -13.52 -7.68 -1.88
CA ARG A 86 -13.39 -7.37 -0.45
C ARG A 86 -14.14 -8.52 0.26
N ILE A 87 -13.40 -9.45 0.86
CA ILE A 87 -13.95 -10.42 1.81
C ILE A 87 -14.29 -9.64 3.08
#